data_AF-A0A9D0X9E5-F1
#
_entry.id   AF-A0A9D0X9E5-F1
#
_cell.length_a   1.000
_cell.length_b   1.000
_cell.length_c   1.000
_cell.angle_alpha   90.00
_cell.angle_beta   90.00
_cell.angle_gamma   90.00
#
_symmetry.space_group_name_H-M   'P 1'
#
loop_
_entity.id
_entity.type
_entity.pdbx_description
1 polymer ?
#
loop_
_entity_poly.entity_id
_entity_poly.type
_entity_poly.pdbx_seq_one_letter_code
_entity_poly.pdbx_strand_id
1 'polypeptide(L)'
;MSVKKLTSDILKGAGILSLMLGMSVGMGGTGVAQDATAAPFTSTDAEEEGYWYSRYNLGNLSMRSGLGNVVTPDPKVIMAAMAAADADFDPAEFAKGNFDYGDGNHVKPPANVAPISTVYKSGDPHYIAPFKAPDFGTQRWDPARMDTTLTGLANGYAILKEVEWARQFHVDDHFGTPDSDFGAYWRFVGAIMTINAKLQARSFFSNMDGYDLSDGGAAVMLMAVSDLSDLLARDRQAHSEVPNRVKDPKVAQAMAGGAHKLFELVRDSNPMTIREKALTIQSLVWYAARAADDAHKAAALAKMHTVTHDLQGMSPGNATEQAWYLRGLIEAKRTLGLNDGSIRTVAAEFLDGFDMEKGGFANQDVYTIDDVGTIIGTLNALRIFETADVDGDAAEEVFRTFFEEVINKGGLQLSTPPLPIAKDPFEYEGEPPTYF
;
A
#
# COMPACT_ATOMS: atom_id res chain seq x y z
N MET A 1 -8.94 26.62 -31.37
CA MET A 1 -7.63 27.28 -31.48
C MET A 1 -6.96 27.10 -30.13
N SER A 2 -6.00 26.17 -30.02
CA SER A 2 -5.62 25.52 -28.76
C SER A 2 -4.61 26.33 -27.94
N VAL A 3 -4.83 26.34 -26.62
CA VAL A 3 -4.07 27.01 -25.55
C VAL A 3 -2.59 26.55 -25.49
N LYS A 4 -2.21 25.50 -26.22
CA LYS A 4 -0.82 24.98 -26.31
C LYS A 4 0.20 25.92 -26.97
N LYS A 5 -0.19 27.08 -27.53
CA LYS A 5 0.73 28.00 -28.21
C LYS A 5 1.18 29.21 -27.40
N LEU A 6 0.67 29.42 -26.18
CA LEU A 6 1.00 30.61 -25.38
C LEU A 6 2.11 30.38 -24.33
N THR A 7 2.43 29.13 -24.00
CA THR A 7 3.44 28.78 -22.97
C THR A 7 4.87 28.67 -23.52
N SER A 8 5.04 28.52 -24.82
CA SER A 8 6.37 28.40 -25.48
C SER A 8 7.16 29.71 -25.54
N ASP A 9 6.50 30.87 -25.48
CA ASP A 9 7.16 32.16 -25.76
C ASP A 9 7.54 32.96 -24.50
N ILE A 10 7.20 32.47 -23.30
CA ILE A 10 7.55 33.11 -22.02
C ILE A 10 8.89 32.59 -21.45
N LEU A 11 9.38 31.43 -21.90
CA LEU A 11 10.58 30.78 -21.37
C LEU A 11 11.91 31.13 -22.07
N LYS A 12 11.93 32.06 -23.04
CA LYS A 12 13.15 32.44 -23.78
C LYS A 12 13.75 33.80 -23.40
N GLY A 13 13.33 34.41 -22.30
CA GLY A 13 13.66 35.81 -22.01
C GLY A 13 13.96 36.16 -20.56
N ALA A 14 14.79 35.41 -19.84
CA ALA A 14 15.45 35.92 -18.62
C ALA A 14 16.70 35.10 -18.29
N GLY A 15 17.87 35.63 -18.65
CA GLY A 15 19.16 35.11 -18.20
C GLY A 15 19.53 35.65 -16.82
N ILE A 16 20.18 34.77 -16.03
CA ILE A 16 21.20 35.03 -15.01
C ILE A 16 20.81 35.99 -13.86
N LEU A 17 20.59 35.43 -12.66
CA LEU A 17 21.21 35.96 -11.44
C LEU A 17 21.25 34.91 -10.31
N SER A 18 22.45 34.69 -9.78
CA SER A 18 22.73 33.94 -8.55
C SER A 18 21.93 34.45 -7.35
N LEU A 19 21.46 33.56 -6.48
CA LEU A 19 21.34 33.86 -5.05
C LEU A 19 21.50 32.58 -4.21
N MET A 20 22.65 32.47 -3.55
CA MET A 20 22.75 31.71 -2.31
C MET A 20 21.83 32.36 -1.28
N LEU A 21 20.93 31.59 -0.66
CA LEU A 21 20.44 31.91 0.68
C LEU A 21 20.43 30.64 1.51
N GLY A 22 21.27 30.64 2.55
CA GLY A 22 21.13 29.71 3.65
C GLY A 22 19.82 29.98 4.39
N MET A 23 19.07 28.93 4.66
CA MET A 23 18.00 28.97 5.64
C MET A 23 18.35 28.00 6.77
N SER A 24 18.66 28.60 7.91
CA SER A 24 18.65 27.97 9.22
C SER A 24 17.27 27.36 9.46
N VAL A 25 17.24 26.04 9.67
CA VAL A 25 16.06 25.34 10.17
C VAL A 25 15.89 25.71 11.65
N GLY A 26 15.04 26.71 11.91
CA GLY A 26 14.50 26.95 13.23
C GLY A 26 13.41 25.92 13.49
N MET A 27 13.73 24.85 14.23
CA MET A 27 12.74 24.00 14.87
C MET A 27 12.04 24.82 15.97
N GLY A 28 10.87 25.34 15.65
CA GLY A 28 9.92 25.92 16.60
C GLY A 28 8.55 25.36 16.27
N GLY A 29 8.11 24.36 17.03
CA GLY A 29 6.74 23.87 16.97
C GLY A 29 5.79 24.95 17.46
N THR A 30 5.10 25.59 16.53
CA THR A 30 3.86 26.32 16.80
C THR A 30 2.82 25.73 15.86
N GLY A 31 1.80 25.08 16.44
CA GLY A 31 0.68 24.54 15.67
C GLY A 31 0.16 25.60 14.72
N VAL A 32 0.13 25.27 13.43
CA VAL A 32 -0.49 26.11 12.42
C VAL A 32 -1.99 26.04 12.69
N ALA A 33 -2.56 27.14 13.17
CA ALA A 33 -4.00 27.28 13.24
C ALA A 33 -4.56 27.14 11.82
N GLN A 34 -5.46 26.18 11.60
CA GLN A 34 -6.21 26.05 10.37
C GLN A 34 -6.89 27.40 10.07
N ASP A 35 -6.62 27.95 8.89
CA ASP A 35 -7.27 29.16 8.41
C ASP A 35 -8.78 28.90 8.33
N ALA A 36 -9.59 29.73 8.99
CA ALA A 36 -11.06 29.57 9.05
C ALA A 36 -11.76 29.78 7.69
N THR A 37 -10.98 29.91 6.62
CA THR A 37 -11.41 30.03 5.22
C THR A 37 -11.04 28.80 4.37
N ALA A 38 -10.43 27.77 4.97
CA ALA A 38 -10.12 26.52 4.29
C ALA A 38 -11.42 25.85 3.79
N ALA A 39 -11.39 25.33 2.55
CA ALA A 39 -12.48 24.52 2.03
C ALA A 39 -12.74 23.33 2.98
N PRO A 40 -14.02 22.88 3.12
CA PRO A 40 -14.30 21.70 3.93
C PRO A 40 -13.50 20.51 3.40
N PHE A 41 -12.86 19.76 4.31
CA PHE A 41 -12.24 18.49 3.96
C PHE A 41 -13.28 17.62 3.26
N THR A 42 -12.88 16.90 2.21
CA THR A 42 -13.73 16.06 1.38
C THR A 42 -13.24 14.61 1.36
N SER A 43 -14.05 13.69 0.85
CA SER A 43 -13.62 12.30 0.64
C SER A 43 -12.52 12.20 -0.41
N THR A 44 -12.56 13.04 -1.45
CA THR A 44 -11.46 13.18 -2.42
C THR A 44 -10.15 13.57 -1.73
N ASP A 45 -10.20 14.49 -0.78
CA ASP A 45 -9.00 14.90 -0.02
C ASP A 45 -8.46 13.72 0.81
N ALA A 46 -9.34 12.99 1.51
CA ALA A 46 -8.97 11.79 2.26
C ALA A 46 -8.38 10.68 1.38
N GLU A 47 -8.91 10.48 0.17
CA GLU A 47 -8.41 9.50 -0.79
C GLU A 47 -7.03 9.88 -1.32
N GLU A 48 -6.83 11.14 -1.67
CA GLU A 48 -5.55 11.67 -2.14
C GLU A 48 -4.48 11.62 -1.04
N GLU A 49 -4.83 12.03 0.18
CA GLU A 49 -3.93 11.92 1.32
C GLU A 49 -3.62 10.46 1.69
N GLY A 50 -4.60 9.56 1.55
CA GLY A 50 -4.41 8.13 1.73
C GLY A 50 -3.46 7.53 0.70
N TYR A 51 -3.56 7.96 -0.56
CA TYR A 51 -2.63 7.60 -1.63
C TYR A 51 -1.20 7.98 -1.26
N TRP A 52 -0.97 9.23 -0.86
CA TRP A 52 0.34 9.71 -0.44
C TRP A 52 0.85 8.98 0.79
N TYR A 53 0.05 8.87 1.85
CA TYR A 53 0.40 8.16 3.07
C TYR A 53 0.87 6.73 2.76
N SER A 54 0.12 6.03 1.92
CA SER A 54 0.43 4.67 1.51
C SER A 54 1.79 4.60 0.80
N ARG A 55 2.05 5.52 -0.15
CA ARG A 55 3.30 5.60 -0.91
C ARG A 55 4.52 5.90 -0.03
N TYR A 56 4.41 6.86 0.87
CA TYR A 56 5.52 7.25 1.74
C TYR A 56 5.87 6.17 2.74
N ASN A 57 4.86 5.56 3.36
CA ASN A 57 5.09 4.44 4.24
C ASN A 57 5.72 3.25 3.52
N LEU A 58 5.33 2.99 2.27
CA LEU A 58 5.96 1.93 1.49
C LEU A 58 7.47 2.16 1.36
N GLY A 59 7.87 3.34 0.87
CA GLY A 59 9.29 3.66 0.69
C GLY A 59 10.06 3.57 2.00
N ASN A 60 9.47 4.08 3.09
CA ASN A 60 10.07 4.05 4.43
C ASN A 60 10.29 2.63 4.93
N LEU A 61 9.27 1.76 4.86
CA LEU A 61 9.32 0.42 5.42
C LEU A 61 10.12 -0.56 4.55
N SER A 62 9.94 -0.53 3.23
CA SER A 62 10.48 -1.56 2.32
C SER A 62 11.91 -1.29 1.84
N MET A 63 12.40 -0.04 1.92
CA MET A 63 13.66 0.36 1.25
C MET A 63 14.56 1.31 2.05
N ARG A 64 14.05 1.99 3.09
CA ARG A 64 14.78 3.05 3.81
C ARG A 64 15.08 2.70 5.25
N SER A 65 14.14 2.15 6.00
CA SER A 65 14.26 1.93 7.45
C SER A 65 15.31 0.88 7.82
N GLY A 66 15.46 -0.15 6.98
CA GLY A 66 16.18 -1.37 7.35
C GLY A 66 15.40 -2.24 8.34
N LEU A 67 14.06 -2.12 8.40
CA LEU A 67 13.17 -2.92 9.26
C LEU A 67 13.05 -4.38 8.78
N GLY A 68 14.18 -5.07 8.72
CA GLY A 68 14.26 -6.41 8.17
C GLY A 68 15.68 -6.86 7.86
N ASN A 69 15.80 -8.06 7.31
CA ASN A 69 17.08 -8.54 6.79
C ASN A 69 17.40 -7.86 5.46
N VAL A 70 18.25 -6.82 5.54
CA VAL A 70 18.71 -6.07 4.37
C VAL A 70 19.51 -6.99 3.45
N VAL A 71 19.18 -6.95 2.16
CA VAL A 71 19.85 -7.70 1.12
C VAL A 71 20.26 -6.79 -0.02
N THR A 72 21.35 -7.15 -0.69
CA THR A 72 21.81 -6.48 -1.92
C THR A 72 21.36 -7.32 -3.10
N PRO A 73 20.38 -6.85 -3.91
CA PRO A 73 20.00 -7.54 -5.13
C PRO A 73 21.18 -7.65 -6.11
N ASP A 74 21.18 -8.70 -6.93
CA ASP A 74 22.17 -8.85 -8.01
C ASP A 74 22.11 -7.60 -8.92
N PRO A 75 23.23 -6.90 -9.17
CA PRO A 75 23.26 -5.74 -10.07
C PRO A 75 22.61 -6.01 -11.42
N LYS A 76 22.71 -7.23 -11.96
CA LYS A 76 22.06 -7.59 -13.23
C LYS A 76 20.54 -7.51 -13.16
N VAL A 77 19.96 -7.86 -12.01
CA VAL A 77 18.50 -7.77 -11.78
C VAL A 77 18.08 -6.30 -11.72
N ILE A 78 18.87 -5.45 -11.08
CA ILE A 78 18.61 -4.00 -11.02
C ILE A 78 18.71 -3.37 -12.41
N MET A 79 19.75 -3.70 -13.19
CA MET A 79 19.91 -3.19 -14.56
C MET A 79 18.78 -3.67 -15.48
N ALA A 80 18.32 -4.92 -15.32
CA ALA A 80 17.15 -5.42 -16.05
C ALA A 80 15.86 -4.67 -15.67
N ALA A 81 15.69 -4.32 -14.39
CA ALA A 81 14.56 -3.52 -13.93
C ALA A 81 14.59 -2.10 -14.50
N MET A 82 15.78 -1.48 -14.61
CA MET A 82 15.95 -0.18 -15.26
C MET A 82 15.54 -0.24 -16.74
N ALA A 83 16.09 -1.20 -17.49
CA ALA A 83 15.76 -1.37 -18.90
C ALA A 83 14.27 -1.72 -19.16
N ALA A 84 13.59 -2.33 -18.20
CA ALA A 84 12.15 -2.60 -18.30
C ALA A 84 11.29 -1.36 -18.00
N ALA A 85 11.83 -0.39 -17.26
CA ALA A 85 11.14 0.83 -16.87
C ALA A 85 11.38 1.99 -17.85
N ASP A 86 12.47 1.94 -18.60
CA ASP A 86 12.98 3.02 -19.44
C ASP A 86 13.47 2.42 -20.76
N ALA A 87 12.80 2.75 -21.86
CA ALA A 87 13.02 2.14 -23.17
C ALA A 87 14.37 2.54 -23.81
N ASP A 88 14.91 3.71 -23.47
CA ASP A 88 16.18 4.19 -24.00
C ASP A 88 17.37 4.06 -23.04
N PHE A 89 17.15 3.40 -21.89
CA PHE A 89 18.16 3.16 -20.87
C PHE A 89 19.47 2.61 -21.44
N ASP A 90 20.56 3.37 -21.24
CA ASP A 90 21.92 2.97 -21.62
C ASP A 90 22.78 2.67 -20.37
N PRO A 91 23.16 1.39 -20.15
CA PRO A 91 24.07 0.99 -19.08
C PRO A 91 25.40 1.76 -19.05
N ALA A 92 25.93 2.16 -20.21
CA ALA A 92 27.19 2.87 -20.31
C ALA A 92 27.07 4.33 -19.87
N GLU A 93 25.95 4.98 -20.17
CA GLU A 93 25.67 6.34 -19.69
C GLU A 93 25.37 6.34 -18.18
N PHE A 94 24.58 5.37 -17.71
CA PHE A 94 24.33 5.17 -16.28
C PHE A 94 25.64 4.98 -15.50
N ALA A 95 26.57 4.16 -16.01
CA ALA A 95 27.87 3.93 -15.36
C ALA A 95 28.75 5.19 -15.27
N LYS A 96 28.53 6.18 -16.15
CA LYS A 96 29.20 7.50 -16.09
C LYS A 96 28.48 8.49 -15.18
N GLY A 97 27.29 8.14 -14.66
CA GLY A 97 26.40 9.08 -13.98
C GLY A 97 25.82 10.15 -14.91
N ASN A 98 25.82 9.90 -16.23
CA ASN A 98 25.18 10.77 -17.20
C ASN A 98 23.70 10.42 -17.29
N PHE A 99 22.84 11.41 -17.13
CA PHE A 99 21.38 11.29 -17.27
C PHE A 99 20.83 12.37 -18.22
N ASP A 100 21.69 12.97 -19.04
CA ASP A 100 21.33 13.94 -20.08
C ASP A 100 21.57 13.29 -21.44
N TYR A 101 20.75 12.29 -21.76
CA TYR A 101 20.73 11.59 -23.05
C TYR A 101 19.28 11.30 -23.43
N GLY A 102 19.05 10.70 -24.61
CA GLY A 102 17.73 10.17 -24.94
C GLY A 102 16.59 11.19 -24.84
N ASP A 103 15.51 10.80 -24.16
CA ASP A 103 14.37 11.67 -23.82
C ASP A 103 14.58 12.54 -22.57
N GLY A 104 15.70 12.39 -21.85
CA GLY A 104 16.04 13.11 -20.63
C GLY A 104 15.34 12.59 -19.35
N ASN A 105 14.53 11.53 -19.46
CA ASN A 105 13.75 10.94 -18.37
C ASN A 105 14.30 9.56 -18.00
N HIS A 106 15.43 9.57 -17.29
CA HIS A 106 16.07 8.32 -16.91
C HIS A 106 15.89 7.95 -15.44
N VAL A 107 16.00 6.64 -15.18
CA VAL A 107 15.99 6.08 -13.83
C VAL A 107 17.19 6.63 -13.02
N LYS A 108 16.89 7.31 -11.91
CA LYS A 108 17.87 7.84 -10.94
C LYS A 108 17.65 7.23 -9.56
N PRO A 109 18.19 6.01 -9.27
CA PRO A 109 17.99 5.39 -7.98
C PRO A 109 18.64 6.21 -6.86
N PRO A 110 18.02 6.31 -5.68
CA PRO A 110 18.63 6.92 -4.52
C PRO A 110 19.86 6.14 -4.05
N ALA A 111 20.79 6.84 -3.38
CA ALA A 111 21.95 6.18 -2.79
C ALA A 111 21.53 5.33 -1.58
N ASN A 112 22.28 4.25 -1.33
CA ASN A 112 22.17 3.43 -0.12
C ASN A 112 20.75 2.87 0.12
N VAL A 113 20.07 2.39 -0.91
CA VAL A 113 18.81 1.63 -0.76
C VAL A 113 19.06 0.37 0.07
N ALA A 114 18.14 0.03 0.98
CA ALA A 114 18.14 -1.24 1.72
C ALA A 114 16.87 -2.05 1.42
N PRO A 115 16.84 -2.78 0.29
CA PRO A 115 15.85 -3.83 0.08
C PRO A 115 15.88 -4.85 1.22
N ILE A 116 14.71 -5.29 1.69
CA ILE A 116 14.59 -6.28 2.76
C ILE A 116 14.05 -7.62 2.23
N SER A 117 14.58 -8.71 2.78
CA SER A 117 14.17 -10.09 2.46
C SER A 117 13.27 -10.72 3.53
N THR A 118 13.16 -10.09 4.69
CA THR A 118 12.21 -10.44 5.75
C THR A 118 11.74 -9.15 6.40
N VAL A 119 10.55 -9.16 6.99
CA VAL A 119 10.01 -8.01 7.71
C VAL A 119 10.00 -8.31 9.20
N TYR A 120 10.60 -7.42 9.98
CA TYR A 120 10.55 -7.48 11.45
C TYR A 120 9.21 -6.96 11.96
N LYS A 121 8.74 -7.50 13.09
CA LYS A 121 7.41 -7.22 13.64
C LYS A 121 7.19 -5.74 13.95
N SER A 122 8.20 -5.06 14.49
CA SER A 122 8.13 -3.62 14.79
C SER A 122 9.51 -3.01 14.94
N GLY A 123 9.57 -1.68 14.94
CA GLY A 123 10.79 -0.92 15.18
C GLY A 123 10.49 0.53 15.52
N ASP A 124 11.50 1.23 16.03
CA ASP A 124 11.42 2.65 16.37
C ASP A 124 11.70 3.51 15.11
N PRO A 125 10.76 4.35 14.66
CA PRO A 125 10.91 5.12 13.43
C PRO A 125 11.90 6.29 13.49
N HIS A 126 12.57 6.52 14.61
CA HIS A 126 13.57 7.58 14.73
C HIS A 126 14.83 7.30 13.89
N TYR A 127 15.21 8.26 13.06
CA TYR A 127 16.47 8.20 12.31
C TYR A 127 17.67 8.33 13.22
N ILE A 128 18.70 7.52 12.96
CA ILE A 128 19.98 7.56 13.67
C ILE A 128 20.99 8.56 13.06
N ALA A 129 20.62 9.23 11.97
CA ALA A 129 21.44 10.21 11.26
C ALA A 129 20.60 11.40 10.80
N PRO A 130 21.23 12.57 10.53
CA PRO A 130 20.54 13.71 9.93
C PRO A 130 19.99 13.37 8.54
N PHE A 131 18.70 13.61 8.34
CA PHE A 131 17.98 13.27 7.12
C PHE A 131 18.59 13.93 5.86
N LYS A 132 18.80 13.12 4.82
CA LYS A 132 19.11 13.56 3.46
C LYS A 132 18.24 12.79 2.47
N ALA A 133 17.38 13.50 1.74
CA ALA A 133 16.44 12.92 0.78
C ALA A 133 17.09 11.96 -0.25
N PRO A 134 18.23 12.30 -0.91
CA PRO A 134 18.81 11.43 -1.94
C PRO A 134 19.65 10.27 -1.36
N ASP A 135 19.86 10.22 -0.04
CA ASP A 135 20.69 9.20 0.63
C ASP A 135 19.86 8.44 1.65
N PHE A 136 19.37 7.27 1.25
CA PHE A 136 18.54 6.42 2.11
C PHE A 136 19.32 5.84 3.29
N GLY A 137 20.65 5.87 3.27
CA GLY A 137 21.48 5.47 4.41
C GLY A 137 21.28 6.38 5.63
N THR A 138 20.87 7.63 5.42
CA THR A 138 20.53 8.57 6.50
C THR A 138 19.14 8.36 7.09
N GLN A 139 18.34 7.47 6.49
CA GLN A 139 16.94 7.23 6.83
C GLN A 139 16.74 5.87 7.53
N ARG A 140 17.84 5.29 8.04
CA ARG A 140 17.83 4.04 8.81
C ARG A 140 17.29 4.26 10.20
N TRP A 141 16.51 3.29 10.66
CA TRP A 141 16.05 3.20 12.03
C TRP A 141 17.10 2.51 12.90
N ASP A 142 17.01 2.68 14.22
CA ASP A 142 17.94 2.06 15.17
C ASP A 142 17.71 0.52 15.21
N PRO A 143 18.67 -0.30 14.73
CA PRO A 143 18.52 -1.76 14.75
C PRO A 143 18.38 -2.33 16.16
N ALA A 144 18.92 -1.65 17.18
CA ALA A 144 18.82 -2.08 18.57
C ALA A 144 17.40 -1.96 19.13
N ARG A 145 16.50 -1.25 18.44
CA ARG A 145 15.10 -1.03 18.83
C ARG A 145 14.10 -1.79 17.96
N MET A 146 14.57 -2.76 17.17
CA MET A 146 13.71 -3.59 16.34
C MET A 146 13.27 -4.86 17.07
N ASP A 147 11.98 -5.17 17.02
CA ASP A 147 11.46 -6.49 17.35
C ASP A 147 11.67 -7.42 16.15
N THR A 148 12.76 -8.17 16.18
CA THR A 148 13.18 -9.08 15.10
C THR A 148 12.30 -10.32 14.94
N THR A 149 11.23 -10.46 15.74
CA THR A 149 10.24 -11.53 15.57
C THR A 149 9.68 -11.49 14.14
N LEU A 150 9.64 -12.67 13.50
CA LEU A 150 9.09 -12.83 12.17
C LEU A 150 7.64 -13.31 12.28
N THR A 151 6.71 -12.56 11.71
CA THR A 151 5.28 -12.92 11.71
C THR A 151 4.74 -12.98 10.29
N GLY A 152 3.78 -13.88 10.05
CA GLY A 152 3.06 -13.95 8.78
C GLY A 152 2.26 -12.68 8.50
N LEU A 153 1.78 -11.98 9.54
CA LEU A 153 1.07 -10.71 9.43
C LEU A 153 1.96 -9.61 8.85
N ALA A 154 3.12 -9.33 9.48
CA ALA A 154 4.00 -8.24 9.05
C ALA A 154 4.55 -8.49 7.64
N ASN A 155 5.01 -9.72 7.39
CA ASN A 155 5.59 -10.09 6.10
C ASN A 155 4.52 -10.14 4.99
N GLY A 156 3.32 -10.65 5.29
CA GLY A 156 2.24 -10.75 4.31
C GLY A 156 1.66 -9.38 3.93
N TYR A 157 1.43 -8.48 4.88
CA TYR A 157 0.97 -7.13 4.58
C TYR A 157 2.02 -6.30 3.81
N ALA A 158 3.31 -6.47 4.11
CA ALA A 158 4.36 -5.83 3.33
C ALA A 158 4.35 -6.30 1.87
N ILE A 159 4.27 -7.62 1.62
CA ILE A 159 4.16 -8.18 0.26
C ILE A 159 2.91 -7.63 -0.44
N LEU A 160 1.73 -7.64 0.22
CA LEU A 160 0.50 -7.11 -0.37
C LEU A 160 0.66 -5.64 -0.78
N LYS A 161 1.24 -4.82 0.09
CA LYS A 161 1.46 -3.40 -0.19
C LYS A 161 2.44 -3.19 -1.34
N GLU A 162 3.52 -3.96 -1.38
CA GLU A 162 4.50 -3.93 -2.48
C GLU A 162 3.89 -4.36 -3.81
N VAL A 163 3.04 -5.40 -3.80
CA VAL A 163 2.33 -5.89 -4.99
C VAL A 163 1.32 -4.85 -5.49
N GLU A 164 0.52 -4.26 -4.61
CA GLU A 164 -0.46 -3.24 -4.99
C GLU A 164 0.22 -2.01 -5.60
N TRP A 165 1.27 -1.50 -4.96
CA TRP A 165 2.03 -0.38 -5.52
C TRP A 165 2.77 -0.74 -6.80
N ALA A 166 3.27 -1.97 -6.94
CA ALA A 166 3.82 -2.43 -8.20
C ALA A 166 2.78 -2.34 -9.33
N ARG A 167 1.50 -2.66 -9.07
CA ARG A 167 0.41 -2.47 -10.04
C ARG A 167 0.11 -1.00 -10.31
N GLN A 168 0.11 -0.15 -9.28
CA GLN A 168 -0.13 1.29 -9.46
C GLN A 168 0.94 1.93 -10.35
N PHE A 169 2.23 1.59 -10.17
CA PHE A 169 3.31 2.01 -11.08
C PHE A 169 3.24 1.36 -12.48
N HIS A 170 2.21 0.55 -12.75
CA HIS A 170 1.85 0.08 -14.08
C HIS A 170 0.80 0.94 -14.81
N VAL A 171 0.13 1.89 -14.13
CA VAL A 171 -0.92 2.72 -14.75
C VAL A 171 -0.29 3.70 -15.74
N ASP A 172 -0.55 3.50 -17.03
CA ASP A 172 0.11 4.26 -18.10
C ASP A 172 -0.34 5.73 -18.11
N ASP A 173 -1.60 6.02 -17.80
CA ASP A 173 -2.13 7.39 -17.76
C ASP A 173 -1.52 8.24 -16.65
N HIS A 174 -0.96 7.61 -15.61
CA HIS A 174 -0.40 8.30 -14.45
C HIS A 174 1.13 8.29 -14.45
N PHE A 175 1.75 7.16 -14.79
CA PHE A 175 3.21 7.00 -14.76
C PHE A 175 3.84 6.79 -16.14
N GLY A 176 3.09 6.96 -17.23
CA GLY A 176 3.57 6.79 -18.59
C GLY A 176 3.90 5.34 -18.95
N THR A 177 4.31 5.17 -20.20
CA THR A 177 4.87 3.91 -20.73
C THR A 177 6.40 3.98 -20.75
N PRO A 178 7.12 2.86 -20.94
CA PRO A 178 8.58 2.89 -21.07
C PRO A 178 9.11 3.85 -22.15
N ASP A 179 8.32 4.14 -23.19
CA ASP A 179 8.65 5.08 -24.27
C ASP A 179 8.25 6.54 -23.95
N SER A 180 7.70 6.81 -22.77
CA SER A 180 7.27 8.15 -22.35
C SER A 180 8.40 8.93 -21.69
N ASP A 181 8.43 10.24 -21.96
CA ASP A 181 9.40 11.23 -21.47
C ASP A 181 9.16 11.70 -20.02
N PHE A 182 8.38 10.94 -19.24
CA PHE A 182 8.19 11.11 -17.81
C PHE A 182 7.98 9.76 -17.11
N GLY A 183 8.11 9.71 -15.79
CA GLY A 183 7.71 8.55 -14.97
C GLY A 183 8.67 7.35 -14.94
N ALA A 184 9.84 7.41 -15.59
CA ALA A 184 10.78 6.27 -15.64
C ALA A 184 11.21 5.80 -14.25
N TYR A 185 11.50 6.76 -13.35
CA TYR A 185 11.84 6.46 -11.96
C TYR A 185 10.73 5.69 -11.24
N TRP A 186 9.47 6.06 -11.42
CA TRP A 186 8.34 5.43 -10.73
C TRP A 186 8.04 4.04 -11.27
N ARG A 187 8.13 3.83 -12.58
CA ARG A 187 8.06 2.50 -13.19
C ARG A 187 9.17 1.59 -12.65
N PHE A 188 10.38 2.14 -12.48
CA PHE A 188 11.49 1.42 -11.85
C PHE A 188 11.22 1.07 -10.39
N VAL A 189 10.66 1.99 -9.60
CA VAL A 189 10.24 1.72 -8.22
C VAL A 189 9.25 0.55 -8.17
N GLY A 190 8.28 0.47 -9.09
CA GLY A 190 7.37 -0.68 -9.20
C GLY A 190 8.08 -2.01 -9.45
N ALA A 191 9.14 -2.01 -10.27
CA ALA A 191 9.98 -3.20 -10.48
C ALA A 191 10.77 -3.58 -9.21
N ILE A 192 11.29 -2.60 -8.46
CA ILE A 192 11.95 -2.85 -7.18
C ILE A 192 10.99 -3.41 -6.13
N MET A 193 9.76 -2.89 -6.03
CA MET A 193 8.73 -3.45 -5.15
C MET A 193 8.46 -4.92 -5.47
N THR A 194 8.38 -5.26 -6.76
CA THR A 194 8.20 -6.65 -7.18
C THR A 194 9.41 -7.53 -6.81
N ILE A 195 10.63 -7.00 -6.88
CA ILE A 195 11.84 -7.71 -6.44
C ILE A 195 11.79 -7.95 -4.92
N ASN A 196 11.42 -6.95 -4.12
CA ASN A 196 11.27 -7.09 -2.67
C ASN A 196 10.23 -8.16 -2.31
N ALA A 197 9.05 -8.12 -2.93
CA ALA A 197 8.00 -9.10 -2.69
C ALA A 197 8.46 -10.54 -3.02
N LYS A 198 9.22 -10.72 -4.12
CA LYS A 198 9.83 -12.02 -4.47
C LYS A 198 10.86 -12.48 -3.44
N LEU A 199 11.68 -11.57 -2.91
CA LEU A 199 12.69 -11.88 -1.90
C LEU A 199 12.02 -12.28 -0.57
N GLN A 200 11.02 -11.52 -0.14
CA GLN A 200 10.24 -11.78 1.06
C GLN A 200 9.49 -13.11 1.00
N ALA A 201 8.80 -13.40 -0.12
CA ALA A 201 8.12 -14.66 -0.31
C ALA A 201 9.10 -15.86 -0.33
N ARG A 202 10.25 -15.71 -1.01
CA ARG A 202 11.27 -16.77 -1.03
C ARG A 202 11.85 -17.03 0.35
N SER A 203 12.17 -15.98 1.09
CA SER A 203 12.71 -16.09 2.44
C SER A 203 11.73 -16.80 3.36
N PHE A 204 10.45 -16.39 3.32
CA PHE A 204 9.37 -17.05 4.03
C PHE A 204 9.30 -18.55 3.73
N PHE A 205 9.21 -18.97 2.47
CA PHE A 205 9.09 -20.40 2.14
C PHE A 205 10.36 -21.21 2.46
N SER A 206 11.53 -20.55 2.53
CA SER A 206 12.79 -21.19 2.91
C SER A 206 12.93 -21.37 4.42
N ASN A 207 12.23 -20.56 5.22
CA ASN A 207 12.32 -20.55 6.69
C ASN A 207 10.95 -20.48 7.36
N MET A 208 9.96 -21.17 6.78
CA MET A 208 8.56 -21.04 7.19
C MET A 208 8.33 -21.38 8.67
N ASP A 209 9.07 -22.36 9.19
CA ASP A 209 9.00 -22.80 10.59
C ASP A 209 9.50 -21.73 11.58
N GLY A 210 10.24 -20.72 11.11
CA GLY A 210 10.72 -19.59 11.90
C GLY A 210 9.74 -18.42 11.97
N TYR A 211 8.57 -18.51 11.31
CA TYR A 211 7.55 -17.47 11.33
C TYR A 211 6.41 -17.84 12.27
N ASP A 212 5.97 -16.87 13.06
CA ASP A 212 4.70 -16.95 13.76
C ASP A 212 3.53 -16.74 12.78
N LEU A 213 2.69 -17.77 12.64
CA LEU A 213 1.55 -17.77 11.73
C LEU A 213 0.19 -17.67 12.47
N SER A 214 0.20 -17.43 13.79
CA SER A 214 -1.01 -17.21 14.57
C SER A 214 -1.75 -15.93 14.18
N ASP A 215 -2.93 -15.70 14.76
CA ASP A 215 -3.69 -14.45 14.66
C ASP A 215 -4.02 -14.04 13.22
N GLY A 216 -4.15 -15.03 12.33
CA GLY A 216 -4.42 -14.83 10.90
C GLY A 216 -3.16 -14.69 10.03
N GLY A 217 -1.95 -14.86 10.57
CA GLY A 217 -0.70 -14.77 9.82
C GLY A 217 -0.63 -15.69 8.60
N ALA A 218 -1.10 -16.95 8.73
CA ALA A 218 -1.20 -17.87 7.60
C ALA A 218 -2.18 -17.36 6.51
N ALA A 219 -3.30 -16.75 6.91
CA ALA A 219 -4.30 -16.21 5.98
C ALA A 219 -3.77 -14.98 5.23
N VAL A 220 -3.09 -14.06 5.91
CA VAL A 220 -2.49 -12.89 5.25
C VAL A 220 -1.37 -13.31 4.29
N MET A 221 -0.54 -14.29 4.67
CA MET A 221 0.45 -14.85 3.74
C MET A 221 -0.19 -15.54 2.53
N LEU A 222 -1.29 -16.28 2.72
CA LEU A 222 -2.04 -16.89 1.61
C LEU A 222 -2.53 -15.83 0.63
N MET A 223 -3.11 -14.75 1.16
CA MET A 223 -3.56 -13.60 0.38
C MET A 223 -2.41 -12.98 -0.42
N ALA A 224 -1.31 -12.66 0.26
CA ALA A 224 -0.13 -12.02 -0.30
C ALA A 224 0.52 -12.83 -1.42
N VAL A 225 0.72 -14.12 -1.21
CA VAL A 225 1.36 -15.00 -2.20
C VAL A 225 0.43 -15.28 -3.39
N SER A 226 -0.88 -15.35 -3.16
CA SER A 226 -1.87 -15.48 -4.24
C SER A 226 -1.87 -14.23 -5.14
N ASP A 227 -1.81 -13.04 -4.54
CA ASP A 227 -1.78 -11.78 -5.30
C ASP A 227 -0.44 -11.57 -6.02
N LEU A 228 0.69 -11.87 -5.37
CA LEU A 228 2.01 -11.85 -6.02
C LEU A 228 2.07 -12.82 -7.20
N SER A 229 1.52 -14.03 -7.06
CA SER A 229 1.43 -14.99 -8.17
C SER A 229 0.68 -14.39 -9.36
N ASP A 230 -0.43 -13.71 -9.11
CA ASP A 230 -1.24 -13.08 -10.15
C ASP A 230 -0.50 -11.91 -10.82
N LEU A 231 0.15 -11.03 -10.06
CA LEU A 231 0.98 -9.94 -10.60
C LEU A 231 1.98 -10.46 -11.62
N LEU A 232 2.66 -11.55 -11.29
CA LEU A 232 3.74 -12.11 -12.09
C LEU A 232 3.25 -12.94 -13.28
N ALA A 233 2.02 -13.46 -13.24
CA ALA A 233 1.47 -14.31 -14.30
C ALA A 233 0.89 -13.50 -15.47
N ARG A 234 0.29 -12.34 -15.19
CA ARG A 234 -0.46 -11.57 -16.19
C ARG A 234 0.40 -11.10 -17.35
N ASP A 235 -0.16 -11.15 -18.55
CA ASP A 235 0.45 -10.56 -19.75
C ASP A 235 0.48 -9.03 -19.68
N ARG A 236 -0.50 -8.44 -19.00
CA ARG A 236 -0.76 -6.99 -18.92
C ARG A 236 -1.46 -6.65 -17.61
N GLN A 237 -1.15 -5.49 -17.04
CA GLN A 237 -1.82 -4.97 -15.83
C GLN A 237 -3.07 -4.16 -16.21
N ALA A 238 -3.97 -3.95 -15.24
CA ALA A 238 -5.10 -3.05 -15.46
C ALA A 238 -4.59 -1.62 -15.76
N HIS A 239 -5.28 -0.89 -16.64
CA HIS A 239 -4.92 0.47 -17.04
C HIS A 239 -3.51 0.62 -17.65
N SER A 240 -3.00 -0.45 -18.26
CA SER A 240 -1.75 -0.43 -19.04
C SER A 240 -1.98 -1.04 -20.41
N GLU A 241 -1.50 -0.38 -21.45
CA GLU A 241 -1.52 -0.85 -22.84
C GLU A 241 -0.24 -1.59 -23.23
N VAL A 242 0.81 -1.51 -22.42
CA VAL A 242 2.07 -2.22 -22.65
C VAL A 242 2.12 -3.57 -21.93
N PRO A 243 3.00 -4.49 -22.35
CA PRO A 243 3.21 -5.75 -21.63
C PRO A 243 3.59 -5.51 -20.16
N ASN A 244 3.19 -6.44 -19.29
CA ASN A 244 3.55 -6.44 -17.88
C ASN A 244 5.07 -6.50 -17.70
N ARG A 245 5.64 -5.40 -17.21
CA ARG A 245 7.09 -5.18 -17.10
C ARG A 245 7.73 -6.12 -16.08
N VAL A 246 6.95 -6.61 -15.12
CA VAL A 246 7.41 -7.49 -14.05
C VAL A 246 6.97 -8.94 -14.21
N LYS A 247 6.41 -9.29 -15.37
CA LYS A 247 5.96 -10.65 -15.68
C LYS A 247 7.10 -11.66 -15.49
N ASP A 248 6.82 -12.72 -14.74
CA ASP A 248 7.77 -13.78 -14.44
C ASP A 248 7.03 -15.10 -14.25
N PRO A 249 6.73 -15.83 -15.35
CA PRO A 249 5.87 -17.02 -15.29
C PRO A 249 6.44 -18.12 -14.40
N LYS A 250 7.76 -18.23 -14.32
CA LYS A 250 8.43 -19.23 -13.51
C LYS A 250 8.25 -18.94 -12.02
N VAL A 251 8.43 -17.70 -11.61
CA VAL A 251 8.21 -17.31 -10.22
C VAL A 251 6.71 -17.30 -9.91
N ALA A 252 5.85 -16.89 -10.83
CA ALA A 252 4.40 -16.99 -10.69
C ALA A 252 3.96 -18.43 -10.37
N GLN A 253 4.46 -19.42 -11.13
CA GLN A 253 4.17 -20.84 -10.87
C GLN A 253 4.67 -21.29 -9.48
N ALA A 254 5.87 -20.84 -9.08
CA ALA A 254 6.39 -21.15 -7.74
C ALA A 254 5.52 -20.53 -6.63
N MET A 255 5.04 -19.29 -6.81
CA MET A 255 4.14 -18.62 -5.88
C MET A 255 2.77 -19.31 -5.84
N ALA A 256 2.22 -19.73 -6.97
CA ALA A 256 0.99 -20.53 -7.00
C ALA A 256 1.12 -21.84 -6.19
N GLY A 257 2.25 -22.55 -6.32
CA GLY A 257 2.54 -23.72 -5.48
C GLY A 257 2.68 -23.38 -4.00
N GLY A 258 3.29 -22.24 -3.68
CA GLY A 258 3.38 -21.72 -2.31
C GLY A 258 2.01 -21.34 -1.71
N ALA A 259 1.15 -20.72 -2.51
CA ALA A 259 -0.23 -20.40 -2.14
C ALA A 259 -1.03 -21.67 -1.86
N HIS A 260 -0.85 -22.73 -2.66
CA HIS A 260 -1.47 -24.03 -2.38
C HIS A 260 -1.01 -24.59 -1.02
N LYS A 261 0.29 -24.57 -0.71
CA LYS A 261 0.79 -25.00 0.61
C LYS A 261 0.17 -24.20 1.77
N LEU A 262 0.02 -22.88 1.62
CA LEU A 262 -0.60 -22.02 2.62
C LEU A 262 -2.11 -22.26 2.73
N PHE A 263 -2.78 -22.55 1.61
CA PHE A 263 -4.20 -22.89 1.60
C PHE A 263 -4.47 -24.14 2.43
N GLU A 264 -3.65 -25.18 2.35
CA GLU A 264 -3.82 -26.38 3.17
C GLU A 264 -3.79 -26.03 4.68
N LEU A 265 -2.87 -25.17 5.10
CA LEU A 265 -2.83 -24.69 6.49
C LEU A 265 -4.08 -23.88 6.88
N VAL A 266 -4.52 -22.96 6.02
CA VAL A 266 -5.71 -22.15 6.28
C VAL A 266 -6.97 -23.01 6.29
N ARG A 267 -7.09 -23.98 5.38
CA ARG A 267 -8.20 -24.93 5.31
C ARG A 267 -8.33 -25.73 6.59
N ASP A 268 -7.20 -26.21 7.12
CA ASP A 268 -7.16 -27.07 8.30
C ASP A 268 -7.15 -26.26 9.61
N SER A 269 -7.02 -24.93 9.53
CA SER A 269 -7.05 -24.04 10.70
C SER A 269 -8.46 -23.88 11.31
N ASN A 270 -8.52 -23.52 12.59
CA ASN A 270 -9.77 -23.18 13.29
C ASN A 270 -9.68 -21.74 13.85
N PRO A 271 -9.95 -20.71 13.02
CA PRO A 271 -9.88 -19.32 13.46
C PRO A 271 -10.88 -19.04 14.58
N MET A 272 -10.46 -18.43 15.68
CA MET A 272 -11.26 -18.29 16.90
C MET A 272 -11.85 -16.89 17.06
N THR A 273 -11.15 -15.86 16.61
CA THR A 273 -11.57 -14.46 16.76
C THR A 273 -12.26 -13.92 15.51
N ILE A 274 -13.01 -12.83 15.67
CA ILE A 274 -13.65 -12.10 14.55
C ILE A 274 -12.61 -11.71 13.50
N ARG A 275 -11.46 -11.17 13.94
CA ARG A 275 -10.32 -10.81 13.09
C ARG A 275 -9.80 -12.01 12.30
N GLU A 276 -9.49 -13.12 12.97
CA GLU A 276 -8.96 -14.31 12.29
C GLU A 276 -9.95 -14.89 11.27
N LYS A 277 -11.25 -14.90 11.58
CA LYS A 277 -12.29 -15.36 10.65
C LYS A 277 -12.39 -14.42 9.45
N ALA A 278 -12.42 -13.10 9.67
CA ALA A 278 -12.47 -12.11 8.60
C ALA A 278 -11.23 -12.18 7.68
N LEU A 279 -10.03 -12.35 8.24
CA LEU A 279 -8.80 -12.55 7.47
C LEU A 279 -8.81 -13.86 6.68
N THR A 280 -9.30 -14.95 7.30
CA THR A 280 -9.45 -16.24 6.64
C THR A 280 -10.38 -16.11 5.44
N ILE A 281 -11.56 -15.51 5.61
CA ILE A 281 -12.52 -15.27 4.53
C ILE A 281 -11.87 -14.47 3.39
N GLN A 282 -11.22 -13.34 3.70
CA GLN A 282 -10.52 -12.51 2.71
C GLN A 282 -9.45 -13.32 1.95
N SER A 283 -8.62 -14.09 2.65
CA SER A 283 -7.56 -14.89 2.01
C SER A 283 -8.11 -15.95 1.05
N LEU A 284 -9.26 -16.54 1.38
CA LEU A 284 -9.92 -17.56 0.56
C LEU A 284 -10.51 -16.96 -0.72
N VAL A 285 -10.96 -15.70 -0.71
CA VAL A 285 -11.38 -14.98 -1.94
C VAL A 285 -10.21 -14.90 -2.91
N TRP A 286 -9.06 -14.39 -2.45
CA TRP A 286 -7.88 -14.20 -3.27
C TRP A 286 -7.34 -15.52 -3.82
N TYR A 287 -7.27 -16.55 -2.97
CA TYR A 287 -6.83 -17.87 -3.41
C TYR A 287 -7.83 -18.50 -4.40
N ALA A 288 -9.14 -18.49 -4.11
CA ALA A 288 -10.15 -19.11 -4.97
C ALA A 288 -10.22 -18.45 -6.36
N ALA A 289 -9.95 -17.15 -6.46
CA ALA A 289 -9.87 -16.44 -7.73
C ALA A 289 -8.69 -16.88 -8.62
N ARG A 290 -7.66 -17.51 -8.03
CA ARG A 290 -6.39 -17.87 -8.70
C ARG A 290 -6.04 -19.35 -8.60
N ALA A 291 -6.92 -20.16 -7.99
CA ALA A 291 -6.72 -21.59 -7.86
C ALA A 291 -6.50 -22.24 -9.23
N ALA A 292 -5.51 -23.13 -9.32
CA ALA A 292 -5.10 -23.76 -10.57
C ALA A 292 -6.13 -24.79 -11.09
N ASP A 293 -7.01 -25.29 -10.23
CA ASP A 293 -8.04 -26.25 -10.57
C ASP A 293 -9.34 -26.04 -9.77
N ASP A 294 -10.42 -26.59 -10.30
CA ASP A 294 -11.77 -26.46 -9.76
C ASP A 294 -11.93 -27.15 -8.39
N ALA A 295 -11.13 -28.17 -8.08
CA ALA A 295 -11.24 -28.88 -6.81
C ALA A 295 -10.73 -28.01 -5.66
N HIS A 296 -9.57 -27.36 -5.83
CA HIS A 296 -9.05 -26.41 -4.84
C HIS A 296 -9.93 -25.18 -4.72
N LYS A 297 -10.46 -24.67 -5.84
CA LYS A 297 -11.43 -23.57 -5.82
C LYS A 297 -12.66 -23.95 -5.00
N ALA A 298 -13.26 -25.12 -5.26
CA ALA A 298 -14.41 -25.60 -4.52
C ALA A 298 -14.11 -25.79 -3.03
N ALA A 299 -12.94 -26.35 -2.68
CA ALA A 299 -12.52 -26.52 -1.30
C ALA A 299 -12.35 -25.18 -0.57
N ALA A 300 -11.79 -24.18 -1.24
CA ALA A 300 -11.64 -22.84 -0.68
C ALA A 300 -12.99 -22.16 -0.43
N LEU A 301 -13.92 -22.23 -1.40
CA LEU A 301 -15.27 -21.70 -1.25
C LEU A 301 -16.06 -22.44 -0.16
N ALA A 302 -15.89 -23.76 -0.02
CA ALA A 302 -16.51 -24.55 1.04
C ALA A 302 -16.00 -24.14 2.43
N LYS A 303 -14.68 -23.98 2.60
CA LYS A 303 -14.09 -23.48 3.84
C LYS A 303 -14.60 -22.06 4.15
N MET A 304 -14.65 -21.20 3.13
CA MET A 304 -15.13 -19.82 3.26
C MET A 304 -16.57 -19.81 3.78
N HIS A 305 -17.45 -20.63 3.20
CA HIS A 305 -18.83 -20.78 3.66
C HIS A 305 -18.91 -21.20 5.13
N THR A 306 -18.13 -22.19 5.57
CA THR A 306 -18.08 -22.59 6.99
C THR A 306 -17.65 -21.45 7.91
N VAL A 307 -16.56 -20.76 7.57
CA VAL A 307 -16.02 -19.68 8.40
C VAL A 307 -16.97 -18.47 8.42
N THR A 308 -17.67 -18.18 7.32
CA THR A 308 -18.71 -17.15 7.26
C THR A 308 -19.87 -17.47 8.21
N HIS A 309 -20.36 -18.71 8.19
CA HIS A 309 -21.44 -19.11 9.10
C HIS A 309 -21.02 -18.98 10.57
N ASP A 310 -19.79 -19.38 10.90
CA ASP A 310 -19.24 -19.20 12.25
C ASP A 310 -19.13 -17.72 12.62
N LEU A 311 -18.71 -16.86 11.68
CA LEU A 311 -18.61 -15.42 11.90
C LEU A 311 -19.99 -14.80 12.14
N GLN A 312 -21.01 -15.19 11.38
CA GLN A 312 -22.39 -14.71 11.55
C GLN A 312 -22.93 -15.00 12.96
N GLY A 313 -22.48 -16.08 13.61
CA GLY A 313 -22.83 -16.42 14.98
C GLY A 313 -22.09 -15.60 16.07
N MET A 314 -21.21 -14.68 15.71
CA MET A 314 -20.44 -13.85 16.66
C MET A 314 -21.10 -12.48 16.85
N SER A 315 -20.78 -11.82 17.98
CA SER A 315 -21.22 -10.46 18.27
C SER A 315 -19.98 -9.57 18.49
N PRO A 316 -19.72 -8.57 17.62
CA PRO A 316 -18.61 -7.65 17.79
C PRO A 316 -18.85 -6.70 18.96
N GLY A 317 -17.82 -6.46 19.78
CA GLY A 317 -17.91 -5.66 21.01
C GLY A 317 -17.46 -4.20 20.90
N ASN A 318 -16.69 -3.85 19.88
CA ASN A 318 -16.19 -2.49 19.64
C ASN A 318 -16.12 -2.17 18.14
N ALA A 319 -15.82 -0.91 17.79
CA ALA A 319 -15.71 -0.44 16.41
C ALA A 319 -14.74 -1.28 15.56
N THR A 320 -13.59 -1.68 16.12
CA THR A 320 -12.61 -2.51 15.41
C THR A 320 -13.16 -3.91 15.11
N GLU A 321 -13.82 -4.56 16.06
CA GLU A 321 -14.45 -5.85 15.85
C GLU A 321 -15.62 -5.74 14.87
N GLN A 322 -16.42 -4.67 14.94
CA GLN A 322 -17.48 -4.39 13.96
C GLN A 322 -16.88 -4.24 12.55
N ALA A 323 -15.76 -3.53 12.42
CA ALA A 323 -15.04 -3.36 11.16
C ALA A 323 -14.56 -4.71 10.59
N TRP A 324 -13.88 -5.54 11.39
CA TRP A 324 -13.48 -6.89 10.95
C TRP A 324 -14.67 -7.76 10.56
N TYR A 325 -15.74 -7.75 11.37
CA TYR A 325 -16.96 -8.49 11.12
C TYR A 325 -17.58 -8.10 9.78
N LEU A 326 -17.77 -6.80 9.54
CA LEU A 326 -18.30 -6.25 8.30
C LEU A 326 -17.42 -6.59 7.10
N ARG A 327 -16.09 -6.44 7.19
CA ARG A 327 -15.19 -6.83 6.10
C ARG A 327 -15.34 -8.31 5.73
N GLY A 328 -15.40 -9.20 6.73
CA GLY A 328 -15.62 -10.63 6.50
C GLY A 328 -16.94 -10.90 5.78
N LEU A 329 -18.05 -10.31 6.25
CA LEU A 329 -19.36 -10.54 5.66
C LEU A 329 -19.51 -9.93 4.26
N ILE A 330 -18.97 -8.74 4.01
CA ILE A 330 -19.01 -8.09 2.69
C ILE A 330 -18.31 -8.97 1.65
N GLU A 331 -17.11 -9.49 1.97
CA GLU A 331 -16.41 -10.37 1.04
C GLU A 331 -17.15 -11.71 0.82
N ALA A 332 -17.79 -12.24 1.87
CA ALA A 332 -18.63 -13.43 1.75
C ALA A 332 -19.88 -13.20 0.89
N LYS A 333 -20.56 -12.07 1.05
CA LYS A 333 -21.69 -11.67 0.19
C LYS A 333 -21.25 -11.57 -1.26
N ARG A 334 -20.15 -10.87 -1.55
CA ARG A 334 -19.64 -10.65 -2.91
C ARG A 334 -19.21 -11.95 -3.60
N THR A 335 -18.68 -12.90 -2.84
CA THR A 335 -18.09 -14.13 -3.39
C THR A 335 -19.05 -15.32 -3.39
N LEU A 336 -19.82 -15.49 -2.31
CA LEU A 336 -20.70 -16.64 -2.09
C LEU A 336 -22.19 -16.30 -2.24
N GLY A 337 -22.55 -15.01 -2.32
CA GLY A 337 -23.95 -14.58 -2.30
C GLY A 337 -24.63 -14.74 -0.94
N LEU A 338 -23.86 -14.95 0.14
CA LEU A 338 -24.39 -15.10 1.49
C LEU A 338 -24.75 -13.72 2.07
N ASN A 339 -26.03 -13.49 2.31
CA ASN A 339 -26.53 -12.30 2.98
C ASN A 339 -27.71 -12.68 3.89
N ASP A 340 -27.52 -12.55 5.20
CA ASP A 340 -28.52 -12.80 6.25
C ASP A 340 -29.12 -11.50 6.83
N GLY A 341 -28.75 -10.34 6.27
CA GLY A 341 -29.12 -9.03 6.78
C GLY A 341 -28.16 -8.46 7.85
N SER A 342 -27.20 -9.25 8.35
CA SER A 342 -26.27 -8.82 9.41
C SER A 342 -25.40 -7.63 8.99
N ILE A 343 -25.04 -7.53 7.71
CA ILE A 343 -24.30 -6.35 7.18
C ILE A 343 -25.09 -5.07 7.44
N ARG A 344 -26.39 -5.05 7.12
CA ARG A 344 -27.23 -3.85 7.29
C ARG A 344 -27.35 -3.45 8.75
N THR A 345 -27.61 -4.42 9.64
CA THR A 345 -27.76 -4.16 11.08
C THR A 345 -26.46 -3.66 11.68
N VAL A 346 -25.36 -4.38 11.49
CA VAL A 346 -24.07 -4.03 12.11
C VAL A 346 -23.49 -2.75 11.49
N ALA A 347 -23.69 -2.49 10.20
CA ALA A 347 -23.25 -1.24 9.59
C ALA A 347 -24.00 -0.03 10.14
N ALA A 348 -25.32 -0.13 10.38
CA ALA A 348 -26.07 0.94 11.03
C ALA A 348 -25.54 1.22 12.45
N GLU A 349 -25.35 0.18 13.27
CA GLU A 349 -24.77 0.33 14.61
C GLU A 349 -23.35 0.89 14.61
N PHE A 350 -22.53 0.49 13.62
CA PHE A 350 -21.18 0.98 13.45
C PHE A 350 -21.18 2.46 13.11
N LEU A 351 -21.95 2.88 12.10
CA LEU A 351 -22.02 4.29 11.67
C LEU A 351 -22.65 5.18 12.75
N ASP A 352 -23.73 4.75 13.38
CA ASP A 352 -24.38 5.48 14.49
C ASP A 352 -23.49 5.58 15.74
N GLY A 353 -22.55 4.65 15.89
CA GLY A 353 -21.57 4.63 16.98
C GLY A 353 -20.44 5.65 16.85
N PHE A 354 -20.34 6.33 15.70
CA PHE A 354 -19.32 7.35 15.47
C PHE A 354 -19.75 8.72 15.99
N ASP A 355 -18.94 9.32 16.85
CA ASP A 355 -19.15 10.66 17.39
C ASP A 355 -18.52 11.69 16.44
N MET A 356 -19.36 12.34 15.63
CA MET A 356 -18.94 13.34 14.65
C MET A 356 -18.25 14.57 15.27
N GLU A 357 -18.55 14.89 16.54
CA GLU A 357 -17.92 16.03 17.22
C GLU A 357 -16.53 15.67 17.75
N LYS A 358 -16.32 14.42 18.17
CA LYS A 358 -15.03 13.95 18.69
C LYS A 358 -14.12 13.33 17.63
N GLY A 359 -14.66 12.92 16.48
CA GLY A 359 -13.89 12.25 15.44
C GLY A 359 -13.53 10.80 15.75
N GLY A 360 -14.30 10.11 16.61
CA GLY A 360 -13.99 8.75 17.06
C GLY A 360 -15.23 7.95 17.44
N PHE A 361 -15.09 6.64 17.56
CA PHE A 361 -16.20 5.76 17.95
C PHE A 361 -16.41 5.78 19.47
N ALA A 362 -17.66 5.90 19.90
CA ALA A 362 -18.02 5.99 21.32
C ALA A 362 -17.69 4.72 22.13
N ASN A 363 -17.52 3.58 21.46
CA ASN A 363 -17.18 2.30 22.07
C ASN A 363 -15.68 1.96 21.99
N GLN A 364 -14.82 2.90 21.54
CA GLN A 364 -13.38 2.68 21.44
C GLN A 364 -12.58 4.00 21.55
N ASP A 365 -11.81 4.12 22.63
CA ASP A 365 -11.02 5.34 22.92
C ASP A 365 -9.57 5.26 22.44
N VAL A 366 -9.05 4.07 22.13
CA VAL A 366 -7.66 3.85 21.69
C VAL A 366 -7.64 2.97 20.45
N TYR A 367 -6.86 3.40 19.46
CA TYR A 367 -6.67 2.68 18.21
C TYR A 367 -5.19 2.32 18.04
N THR A 368 -4.93 1.09 17.61
CA THR A 368 -3.68 0.72 16.98
C THR A 368 -3.72 1.10 15.48
N ILE A 369 -2.57 1.10 14.82
CA ILE A 369 -2.50 1.33 13.37
C ILE A 369 -3.29 0.28 12.56
N ASP A 370 -3.34 -0.96 13.05
CA ASP A 370 -4.12 -2.04 12.44
C ASP A 370 -5.63 -1.78 12.57
N ASP A 371 -6.06 -1.23 13.70
CA ASP A 371 -7.47 -0.86 13.94
C ASP A 371 -7.90 0.25 12.97
N VAL A 372 -7.10 1.31 12.88
CA VAL A 372 -7.31 2.42 11.94
C VAL A 372 -7.40 1.91 10.50
N GLY A 373 -6.45 1.07 10.08
CA GLY A 373 -6.44 0.49 8.73
C GLY A 373 -7.69 -0.36 8.44
N THR A 374 -8.16 -1.14 9.42
CA THR A 374 -9.36 -1.98 9.28
C THR A 374 -10.63 -1.16 9.21
N ILE A 375 -10.78 -0.15 10.06
CA ILE A 375 -11.93 0.76 10.08
C ILE A 375 -12.05 1.48 8.73
N ILE A 376 -10.96 2.06 8.23
CA ILE A 376 -10.93 2.75 6.94
C ILE A 376 -11.25 1.79 5.78
N GLY A 377 -10.64 0.59 5.80
CA GLY A 377 -10.94 -0.44 4.82
C GLY A 377 -12.42 -0.85 4.83
N THR A 378 -13.06 -0.83 6.00
CA THR A 378 -14.49 -1.14 6.15
C THR A 378 -15.37 -0.04 5.61
N LEU A 379 -15.09 1.22 5.98
CA LEU A 379 -15.83 2.37 5.49
C LEU A 379 -15.75 2.45 3.96
N ASN A 380 -14.57 2.23 3.37
CA ASN A 380 -14.42 2.10 1.92
C ASN A 380 -15.24 0.95 1.32
N ALA A 381 -15.24 -0.22 1.97
CA ALA A 381 -16.04 -1.35 1.49
C ALA A 381 -17.55 -1.06 1.52
N LEU A 382 -18.03 -0.36 2.55
CA LEU A 382 -19.43 0.05 2.65
C LEU A 382 -19.80 1.04 1.53
N ARG A 383 -18.97 2.06 1.32
CA ARG A 383 -19.12 3.10 0.27
C ARG A 383 -19.14 2.51 -1.15
N ILE A 384 -18.34 1.48 -1.40
CA ILE A 384 -18.18 0.93 -2.76
C ILE A 384 -19.16 -0.21 -3.04
N PHE A 385 -19.41 -1.10 -2.06
CA PHE A 385 -20.10 -2.36 -2.31
C PHE A 385 -21.48 -2.47 -1.68
N GLU A 386 -21.81 -1.64 -0.68
CA GLU A 386 -23.00 -1.85 0.16
C GLU A 386 -23.99 -0.67 0.17
N THR A 387 -23.81 0.35 -0.67
CA THR A 387 -24.70 1.54 -0.73
C THR A 387 -26.14 1.25 -1.12
N ALA A 388 -26.43 0.07 -1.65
CA ALA A 388 -27.79 -0.40 -1.88
C ALA A 388 -28.51 -0.83 -0.59
N ASP A 389 -27.77 -1.26 0.43
CA ASP A 389 -28.29 -1.86 1.67
C ASP A 389 -27.93 -1.06 2.92
N VAL A 390 -26.95 -0.15 2.83
CA VAL A 390 -26.40 0.69 3.90
C VAL A 390 -26.46 2.15 3.49
N ASP A 391 -26.60 3.05 4.46
CA ASP A 391 -26.53 4.50 4.24
C ASP A 391 -25.14 4.90 3.73
N GLY A 392 -25.05 5.11 2.41
CA GLY A 392 -23.81 5.48 1.73
C GLY A 392 -23.33 6.88 2.10
N ASP A 393 -24.25 7.82 2.35
CA ASP A 393 -23.91 9.21 2.71
C ASP A 393 -23.34 9.25 4.13
N ALA A 394 -23.92 8.50 5.07
CA ALA A 394 -23.37 8.36 6.41
C ALA A 394 -21.99 7.67 6.39
N ALA A 395 -21.82 6.62 5.58
CA ALA A 395 -20.51 5.96 5.43
C ALA A 395 -19.44 6.89 4.84
N GLU A 396 -19.81 7.74 3.88
CA GLU A 396 -18.96 8.79 3.31
C GLU A 396 -18.56 9.83 4.37
N GLU A 397 -19.52 10.28 5.18
CA GLU A 397 -19.29 11.28 6.22
C GLU A 397 -18.36 10.76 7.31
N VAL A 398 -18.62 9.55 7.82
CA VAL A 398 -17.79 8.89 8.82
C VAL A 398 -16.40 8.59 8.28
N PHE A 399 -16.27 8.09 7.04
CA PHE A 399 -14.97 7.86 6.39
C PHE A 399 -14.08 9.09 6.44
N ARG A 400 -14.62 10.21 5.96
CA ARG A 400 -13.88 11.46 5.85
C ARG A 400 -13.51 12.02 7.22
N THR A 401 -14.47 12.10 8.15
CA THR A 401 -14.22 12.65 9.48
C THR A 401 -13.25 11.77 10.28
N PHE A 402 -13.39 10.44 10.22
CA PHE A 402 -12.43 9.52 10.85
C PHE A 402 -11.02 9.70 10.28
N PHE A 403 -10.88 9.87 8.95
CA PHE A 403 -9.59 10.12 8.33
C PHE A 403 -8.98 11.45 8.82
N GLU A 404 -9.74 12.54 8.79
CA GLU A 404 -9.26 13.86 9.23
C GLU A 404 -8.85 13.85 10.70
N GLU A 405 -9.66 13.27 11.58
CA GLU A 405 -9.46 13.34 13.02
C GLU A 405 -8.40 12.34 13.50
N VAL A 406 -8.46 11.08 13.04
CA VAL A 406 -7.59 10.01 13.56
C VAL A 406 -6.26 9.94 12.82
N ILE A 407 -6.22 10.14 11.51
CA ILE A 407 -4.96 10.09 10.75
C ILE A 407 -4.28 11.45 10.77
N ASN A 408 -4.97 12.50 10.32
CA ASN A 408 -4.33 13.79 10.09
C ASN A 408 -4.09 14.53 11.41
N LYS A 409 -5.15 14.81 12.17
CA LYS A 409 -5.05 15.53 13.44
C LYS A 409 -4.45 14.65 14.55
N GLY A 410 -4.75 13.36 14.55
CA GLY A 410 -4.17 12.37 15.47
C GLY A 410 -2.67 12.15 15.30
N GLY A 411 -2.10 12.60 14.17
CA GLY A 411 -0.65 12.59 13.96
C GLY A 411 -0.06 11.21 13.73
N LEU A 412 -0.88 10.24 13.30
CA LEU A 412 -0.43 8.87 12.98
C LEU A 412 0.70 8.91 11.92
N GLN A 413 0.64 9.89 11.01
CA GLN A 413 1.77 10.44 10.26
C GLN A 413 1.34 11.76 9.61
N LEU A 414 2.29 12.59 9.15
CA LEU A 414 1.98 13.54 8.07
C LEU A 414 1.62 12.72 6.82
N SER A 415 0.33 12.70 6.47
CA SER A 415 -0.25 11.98 5.32
C SER A 415 0.37 12.40 4.00
N THR A 416 0.84 13.65 3.92
CA THR A 416 1.54 14.23 2.76
C THR A 416 2.80 14.99 3.15
N PRO A 417 3.92 14.82 2.42
CA PRO A 417 5.10 15.64 2.60
C PRO A 417 4.90 17.00 1.96
N PRO A 418 5.75 17.97 2.32
CA PRO A 418 5.80 19.24 1.61
C PRO A 418 6.01 19.01 0.11
N LEU A 419 5.27 19.76 -0.72
CA LEU A 419 5.33 19.73 -2.18
C LEU A 419 6.77 19.59 -2.75
N PRO A 420 7.80 20.32 -2.26
CA PRO A 420 9.13 20.26 -2.86
C PRO A 420 10.00 19.06 -2.44
N ILE A 421 9.56 18.20 -1.52
CA ILE A 421 10.44 17.18 -0.91
C ILE A 421 10.29 15.80 -1.57
N ALA A 422 9.12 15.47 -2.12
CA ALA A 422 8.89 14.11 -2.61
C ALA A 422 7.78 13.95 -3.68
N LYS A 423 7.28 15.05 -4.25
CA LYS A 423 6.38 15.01 -5.41
C LYS A 423 7.13 15.57 -6.63
N ASP A 424 7.09 14.87 -7.75
CA ASP A 424 7.57 15.42 -9.03
C ASP A 424 6.56 16.44 -9.58
N PRO A 425 6.98 17.45 -10.37
CA PRO A 425 6.09 18.49 -10.90
C PRO A 425 4.80 17.99 -11.53
N PHE A 426 4.88 16.92 -12.31
CA PHE A 426 3.71 16.34 -12.98
C PHE A 426 2.68 15.75 -12.01
N GLU A 427 3.06 15.46 -10.76
CA GLU A 427 2.21 14.86 -9.72
C GLU A 427 1.41 15.89 -8.91
N TYR A 428 1.64 17.19 -9.13
CA TYR A 428 0.90 18.25 -8.43
C TYR A 428 0.49 19.42 -9.35
N GLU A 429 0.88 19.39 -10.64
CA GLU A 429 0.45 20.37 -11.61
C GLU A 429 -1.05 20.22 -11.94
N GLY A 430 -1.87 21.15 -11.44
CA GLY A 430 -3.32 21.21 -11.71
C GLY A 430 -4.20 20.68 -10.58
N GLU A 431 -3.61 20.20 -9.49
CA GLU A 431 -4.34 19.81 -8.29
C GLU A 431 -4.54 20.99 -7.33
N PRO A 432 -5.65 21.04 -6.57
CA PRO A 432 -5.82 22.07 -5.58
C PRO A 432 -4.67 22.03 -4.55
N PRO A 433 -4.23 23.18 -4.04
CA PRO A 433 -3.23 23.25 -2.98
C PRO A 433 -3.88 22.82 -1.66
N THR A 434 -4.18 21.53 -1.53
CA THR A 434 -4.78 20.94 -0.34
C THR A 434 -3.71 20.60 0.69
N TYR A 435 -2.70 21.45 0.92
CA TYR A 435 -1.59 21.08 1.82
C TYR A 435 -1.03 22.28 2.59
N PHE A 436 -0.70 22.04 3.87
CA PHE A 436 -0.13 23.00 4.83
C PHE A 436 1.25 23.56 4.45
#